data_AF-A0A4Q7NWX6-F1
#
_entry.id   AF-A0A4Q7NWX6-F1
#
_cell.length_a   1.000
_cell.length_b   1.000
_cell.length_c   1.000
_cell.angle_alpha   90.00
_cell.angle_beta   90.00
_cell.angle_gamma   90.00
#
_symmetry.space_group_name_H-M   'P 1'
#
loop_
_entity.id
_entity.type
_entity.pdbx_description
1 polymer ?
#
loop_
_entity_poly.entity_id
_entity_poly.type
_entity_poly.pdbx_seq_one_letter_code
_entity_poly.pdbx_strand_id
1 'polypeptide(L)'
;MRLHRRPAARLAAAALVALVTAPLAPVPATAAVSRPAPHAEALVLDPAAGGDTTAPRVAASTRGVWPAGTYAVVVARGTFGRWAAANWRRGVRCGHPEPSAIYPSTLLPTAVYHEQGYVGQDPEVLFAEPNACIASEGALPRPVDHFRIDAGSGSVHPAAVGGPYTAPRADHTYAYVVRGQGARLHFRIADDFALDNYGLLSILVRPAVRSDCAGAGWQAFGGAFADRNACAAALPGVAAARLPGPTLVVTGVPHAVRAGATAAFAARVSGAAGPVTTARVALWVQAVGGSWRRAATLRPSASGIVLASVRPRVSARYQFRLVGSTVSTRPLLLQVRG
;
A
#
# COMPACT_ATOMS: atom_id res chain seq x y z
N MET A 1 -2.01 -31.37 -60.43
CA MET A 1 -2.35 -32.79 -60.16
C MET A 1 -3.52 -32.79 -59.16
N ARG A 2 -4.67 -33.26 -59.65
CA ARG A 2 -5.96 -33.64 -59.01
C ARG A 2 -6.43 -32.96 -57.70
N LEU A 3 -7.46 -32.14 -57.87
CA LEU A 3 -8.56 -31.85 -56.92
C LEU A 3 -9.19 -33.13 -56.35
N HIS A 4 -9.45 -33.17 -55.04
CA HIS A 4 -10.53 -33.98 -54.47
C HIS A 4 -11.30 -33.21 -53.39
N ARG A 5 -12.45 -32.66 -53.81
CA ARG A 5 -13.63 -32.43 -52.97
C ARG A 5 -14.20 -33.79 -52.56
N ARG A 6 -14.64 -33.94 -51.31
CA ARG A 6 -15.69 -34.91 -50.95
C ARG A 6 -16.77 -34.25 -50.08
N PRO A 7 -18.04 -34.66 -50.24
CA PRO A 7 -19.19 -33.99 -49.66
C PRO A 7 -19.74 -34.67 -48.40
N ALA A 8 -20.54 -33.88 -47.68
CA ALA A 8 -21.67 -34.17 -46.79
C ALA A 8 -21.92 -35.61 -46.29
N ALA A 9 -22.11 -35.72 -44.97
CA ALA A 9 -23.11 -36.61 -44.37
C ALA A 9 -23.77 -35.87 -43.19
N ARG A 10 -25.00 -35.38 -43.42
CA ARG A 10 -25.92 -34.91 -42.38
C ARG A 10 -26.69 -36.13 -41.87
N LEU A 11 -26.48 -36.51 -40.62
CA LEU A 11 -27.35 -37.45 -39.90
C LEU A 11 -28.21 -36.62 -38.94
N ALA A 12 -29.47 -36.42 -39.31
CA ALA A 12 -30.50 -35.88 -38.45
C ALA A 12 -31.07 -37.04 -37.62
N ALA A 13 -30.71 -37.10 -36.34
CA ALA A 13 -31.35 -37.97 -35.36
C ALA A 13 -32.41 -37.15 -34.61
N ALA A 14 -33.68 -37.41 -34.92
CA ALA A 14 -34.81 -36.88 -34.16
C ALA A 14 -34.94 -37.67 -32.84
N ALA A 15 -34.45 -37.09 -31.74
CA ALA A 15 -34.66 -37.62 -30.41
C ALA A 15 -35.95 -37.03 -29.83
N LEU A 16 -36.92 -37.91 -29.57
CA LEU A 16 -38.19 -37.62 -28.93
C LEU A 16 -37.94 -37.22 -27.46
N VAL A 17 -38.06 -35.94 -27.13
CA VAL A 17 -37.95 -35.44 -25.75
C VAL A 17 -39.32 -35.54 -25.10
N ALA A 18 -39.51 -36.55 -24.24
CA ALA A 18 -40.65 -36.63 -23.35
C ALA A 18 -40.50 -35.58 -22.23
N LEU A 19 -41.27 -34.49 -22.31
CA LEU A 19 -41.40 -33.51 -21.23
C LEU A 19 -42.15 -34.16 -20.05
N VAL A 20 -41.41 -34.55 -19.02
CA VAL A 20 -41.97 -34.85 -17.70
C VAL A 20 -42.10 -33.52 -16.94
N THR A 21 -43.30 -32.97 -16.92
CA THR A 21 -43.66 -31.77 -16.15
C THR A 21 -43.86 -32.12 -14.67
N ALA A 22 -42.77 -32.22 -13.92
CA ALA A 22 -42.84 -32.31 -12.47
C ALA A 22 -43.17 -30.92 -11.86
N PRO A 23 -44.12 -30.80 -10.93
CA PRO A 23 -44.43 -29.53 -10.28
C PRO A 23 -43.25 -29.10 -9.38
N LEU A 24 -42.62 -27.98 -9.75
CA LEU A 24 -41.60 -27.32 -8.93
C LEU A 24 -42.25 -26.82 -7.63
N ALA A 25 -42.04 -27.53 -6.54
CA ALA A 25 -42.35 -27.02 -5.21
C ALA A 25 -41.54 -25.73 -4.97
N PRO A 26 -42.16 -24.66 -4.43
CA PRO A 26 -41.46 -23.41 -4.16
C PRO A 26 -40.34 -23.66 -3.15
N VAL A 27 -39.09 -23.59 -3.62
CA VAL A 27 -37.93 -23.60 -2.74
C VAL A 27 -38.03 -22.33 -1.89
N PRO A 28 -38.13 -22.42 -0.55
CA PRO A 28 -38.19 -21.24 0.29
C PRO A 28 -36.94 -20.42 0.04
N ALA A 29 -37.11 -19.18 -0.41
CA ALA A 29 -36.03 -18.23 -0.58
C ALA A 29 -35.40 -18.00 0.79
N THR A 30 -34.28 -18.68 1.07
CA THR A 30 -33.46 -18.39 2.22
C THR A 30 -32.99 -16.96 2.06
N ALA A 31 -33.53 -16.07 2.90
CA ALA A 31 -33.08 -14.70 2.99
C ALA A 31 -31.56 -14.73 3.17
N ALA A 32 -30.82 -14.31 2.15
CA ALA A 32 -29.37 -14.27 2.20
C ALA A 32 -28.99 -13.37 3.38
N VAL A 33 -28.48 -13.98 4.45
CA VAL A 33 -28.00 -13.25 5.62
C VAL A 33 -26.93 -12.30 5.11
N SER A 34 -27.26 -11.01 5.06
CA SER A 34 -26.33 -9.97 4.64
C SER A 34 -25.19 -9.93 5.64
N ARG A 35 -24.06 -10.57 5.29
CA ARG A 35 -22.85 -10.44 6.11
C ARG A 35 -22.41 -8.98 6.03
N PRO A 36 -22.14 -8.31 7.16
CA PRO A 36 -21.67 -6.94 7.14
C PRO A 36 -20.43 -6.83 6.26
N ALA A 37 -20.38 -5.78 5.45
CA ALA A 37 -19.22 -5.50 4.61
C ALA A 37 -17.97 -5.36 5.50
N PRO A 38 -16.81 -5.88 5.06
CA PRO A 38 -15.58 -5.73 5.82
C PRO A 38 -15.26 -4.25 6.08
N HIS A 39 -14.70 -3.95 7.25
CA HIS A 39 -14.21 -2.60 7.54
C HIS A 39 -12.96 -2.28 6.72
N ALA A 40 -12.66 -0.99 6.58
CA ALA A 40 -11.37 -0.57 6.03
C ALA A 40 -10.23 -1.02 6.95
N GLU A 41 -9.20 -1.62 6.38
CA GLU A 41 -8.04 -2.16 7.08
C GLU A 41 -6.75 -1.56 6.51
N ALA A 42 -5.84 -1.19 7.40
CA ALA A 42 -4.50 -0.75 7.07
C ALA A 42 -3.51 -1.88 7.40
N LEU A 43 -2.66 -2.24 6.45
CA LEU A 43 -1.67 -3.31 6.53
C LEU A 43 -0.29 -2.79 6.14
N VAL A 44 0.73 -3.49 6.63
CA VAL A 44 2.12 -3.39 6.19
C VAL A 44 2.43 -4.64 5.39
N LEU A 45 3.05 -4.49 4.22
CA LEU A 45 3.72 -5.60 3.55
C LEU A 45 5.22 -5.40 3.65
N ASP A 46 5.91 -6.42 4.17
CA ASP A 46 7.36 -6.56 4.06
C ASP A 46 7.67 -7.49 2.87
N PRO A 47 8.31 -7.00 1.80
CA PRO A 47 8.68 -7.81 0.64
C PRO A 47 9.52 -9.04 0.99
N ALA A 48 10.32 -8.99 2.07
CA ALA A 48 11.14 -10.11 2.49
C ALA A 48 10.34 -11.24 3.16
N ALA A 49 9.14 -10.95 3.65
CA ALA A 49 8.27 -11.96 4.26
C ALA A 49 7.48 -12.78 3.23
N GLY A 50 7.53 -12.43 1.94
CA GLY A 50 6.73 -13.04 0.87
C GLY A 50 7.16 -14.43 0.43
N GLY A 51 8.29 -14.96 0.93
CA GLY A 51 8.92 -16.16 0.38
C GLY A 51 9.38 -15.96 -1.07
N ASP A 52 9.98 -16.99 -1.67
CA ASP A 52 10.41 -16.93 -3.06
C ASP A 52 9.34 -17.45 -4.05
N THR A 53 9.63 -17.41 -5.35
CA THR A 53 8.75 -17.90 -6.40
C THR A 53 8.46 -19.41 -6.32
N THR A 54 9.39 -20.20 -5.79
CA THR A 54 9.28 -21.67 -5.64
C THR A 54 8.64 -22.09 -4.31
N ALA A 55 8.76 -21.26 -3.28
CA ALA A 55 8.20 -21.46 -1.95
C ALA A 55 7.45 -20.19 -1.48
N PRO A 56 6.35 -19.81 -2.17
CA PRO A 56 5.65 -18.57 -1.89
C PRO A 56 5.03 -18.58 -0.48
N ARG A 57 5.06 -17.42 0.17
CA ARG A 57 4.45 -17.19 1.49
C ARG A 57 3.60 -15.93 1.48
N VAL A 58 2.63 -15.90 2.39
CA VAL A 58 1.84 -14.70 2.64
C VAL A 58 2.67 -13.71 3.45
N ALA A 59 2.94 -12.52 2.91
CA ALA A 59 3.65 -11.46 3.62
C ALA A 59 2.69 -10.62 4.49
N ALA A 60 1.49 -10.35 3.99
CA ALA A 60 0.45 -9.62 4.70
C ALA A 60 -0.94 -10.19 4.39
N SER A 61 -1.88 -10.04 5.32
CA SER A 61 -3.23 -10.58 5.19
C SER A 61 -4.26 -9.68 5.88
N THR A 62 -5.45 -9.54 5.30
CA THR A 62 -6.58 -8.91 5.98
C THR A 62 -7.02 -9.74 7.19
N ARG A 63 -7.54 -9.08 8.22
CA ARG A 63 -8.18 -9.76 9.37
C ARG A 63 -9.54 -10.31 8.96
N GLY A 64 -10.33 -9.51 8.25
CA GLY A 64 -11.63 -9.88 7.72
C GLY A 64 -11.54 -10.74 6.45
N VAL A 65 -12.52 -11.62 6.30
CA VAL A 65 -12.81 -12.32 5.05
C VAL A 65 -13.52 -11.36 4.11
N TRP A 66 -13.13 -11.32 2.84
CA TRP A 66 -13.81 -10.55 1.81
C TRP A 66 -14.92 -11.39 1.16
N PRO A 67 -16.21 -11.04 1.34
CA PRO A 67 -17.30 -11.88 0.86
C PRO A 67 -17.27 -12.09 -0.66
N ALA A 68 -17.66 -13.29 -1.09
CA ALA A 68 -17.75 -13.63 -2.50
C ALA A 68 -18.66 -12.64 -3.25
N GLY A 69 -18.20 -12.18 -4.42
CA GLY A 69 -18.96 -11.26 -5.28
C GLY A 69 -18.95 -9.79 -4.86
N THR A 70 -18.36 -9.45 -3.71
CA THR A 70 -18.12 -8.04 -3.32
C THR A 70 -16.78 -7.55 -3.85
N TYR A 71 -16.59 -6.23 -3.94
CA TYR A 71 -15.35 -5.62 -4.42
C TYR A 71 -14.58 -4.94 -3.29
N ALA A 72 -13.29 -5.23 -3.20
CA ALA A 72 -12.32 -4.47 -2.43
C ALA A 72 -11.63 -3.45 -3.34
N VAL A 73 -11.33 -2.27 -2.80
CA VAL A 73 -10.28 -1.41 -3.34
C VAL A 73 -9.06 -1.55 -2.44
N VAL A 74 -7.96 -1.96 -3.05
CA VAL A 74 -6.65 -2.08 -2.41
C VAL A 74 -5.81 -0.90 -2.88
N VAL A 75 -5.29 -0.08 -1.97
CA VAL A 75 -4.36 1.01 -2.29
C VAL A 75 -3.00 0.65 -1.72
N ALA A 76 -2.03 0.41 -2.60
CA ALA A 76 -0.64 0.12 -2.22
C ALA A 76 0.22 1.37 -2.44
N ARG A 77 1.06 1.70 -1.45
CA ARG A 77 1.97 2.83 -1.51
C ARG A 77 3.34 2.46 -0.97
N GLY A 78 4.40 2.86 -1.67
CA GLY A 78 5.77 2.75 -1.18
C GLY A 78 6.75 2.39 -2.28
N THR A 79 8.01 2.33 -1.91
CA THR A 79 9.10 1.85 -2.76
C THR A 79 9.91 0.81 -1.98
N PHE A 80 10.50 -0.14 -2.70
CA PHE A 80 11.25 -1.25 -2.12
C PHE A 80 12.42 -1.66 -3.00
N GLY A 81 13.42 -2.30 -2.40
CA GLY A 81 14.54 -2.93 -3.09
C GLY A 81 14.24 -4.42 -3.27
N ARG A 82 14.32 -4.91 -4.51
CA ARG A 82 14.25 -6.34 -4.86
C ARG A 82 15.61 -7.06 -4.87
N TRP A 83 16.62 -6.38 -4.34
CA TRP A 83 18.01 -6.82 -4.35
C TRP A 83 18.66 -6.36 -3.08
N ALA A 84 19.61 -7.14 -2.57
CA ALA A 84 20.43 -6.77 -1.43
C ALA A 84 20.99 -5.34 -1.56
N ALA A 85 20.96 -4.55 -0.48
CA ALA A 85 21.54 -3.21 -0.46
C ALA A 85 23.03 -3.18 -0.86
N ALA A 86 23.76 -4.28 -0.60
CA ALA A 86 25.14 -4.45 -1.02
C ALA A 86 25.34 -4.38 -2.55
N ASN A 87 24.37 -4.83 -3.34
CA ASN A 87 24.46 -4.78 -4.80
C ASN A 87 24.46 -3.33 -5.29
N TRP A 88 23.65 -2.46 -4.69
CA TRP A 88 23.56 -1.03 -5.02
C TRP A 88 24.86 -0.24 -4.73
N ARG A 89 25.71 -0.75 -3.83
CA ARG A 89 26.99 -0.12 -3.46
C ARG A 89 28.13 -0.40 -4.43
N ARG A 90 27.96 -1.34 -5.37
CA ARG A 90 28.97 -1.66 -6.39
C ARG A 90 29.13 -0.55 -7.45
N GLY A 91 28.27 0.46 -7.45
CA GLY A 91 28.38 1.65 -8.29
C GLY A 91 27.80 1.53 -9.70
N VAL A 92 27.60 0.31 -10.21
CA VAL A 92 26.91 0.07 -11.48
C VAL A 92 25.39 0.08 -11.25
N ARG A 93 24.66 0.91 -12.00
CA ARG A 93 23.22 1.09 -11.86
C ARG A 93 22.58 1.33 -13.22
N CYS A 94 21.40 0.76 -13.43
CA CYS A 94 20.51 1.11 -14.54
C CYS A 94 19.32 1.90 -14.00
N GLY A 95 18.87 2.90 -14.76
CA GLY A 95 17.74 3.75 -14.35
C GLY A 95 18.08 4.78 -13.27
N HIS A 96 17.06 5.23 -12.54
CA HIS A 96 17.16 6.31 -11.55
C HIS A 96 16.68 5.83 -10.18
N PRO A 97 17.55 5.22 -9.35
CA PRO A 97 17.10 4.70 -8.07
C PRO A 97 16.82 5.84 -7.09
N GLU A 98 15.87 5.61 -6.19
CA GLU A 98 15.69 6.47 -5.04
C GLU A 98 16.70 6.11 -3.95
N PRO A 99 17.18 7.08 -3.16
CA PRO A 99 18.19 6.84 -2.13
C PRO A 99 17.73 5.94 -0.97
N SER A 100 16.41 5.75 -0.81
CA SER A 100 15.82 4.93 0.25
C SER A 100 14.35 4.61 -0.05
N ALA A 101 13.86 3.47 0.46
CA ALA A 101 12.43 3.16 0.51
C ALA A 101 11.63 4.28 1.19
N ILE A 102 10.42 4.58 0.69
CA ILE A 102 9.47 5.51 1.34
C ILE A 102 9.18 5.09 2.79
N TYR A 103 9.08 3.78 3.02
CA TYR A 103 8.92 3.16 4.32
C TYR A 103 10.05 2.12 4.50
N PRO A 104 11.13 2.42 5.24
CA PRO A 104 12.21 1.46 5.48
C PRO A 104 11.73 0.23 6.27
N SER A 105 12.34 -0.94 6.03
CA SER A 105 12.01 -2.14 6.82
C SER A 105 12.37 -1.96 8.29
N THR A 106 11.53 -2.54 9.15
CA THR A 106 11.71 -2.50 10.62
C THR A 106 12.09 -3.84 11.22
N LEU A 107 12.26 -4.89 10.41
CA LEU A 107 12.62 -6.23 10.92
C LEU A 107 14.02 -6.21 11.55
N LEU A 108 14.17 -7.07 12.57
CA LEU A 108 15.27 -7.09 13.52
C LEU A 108 16.63 -7.34 12.83
N PRO A 109 17.72 -6.71 13.30
CA PRO A 109 19.07 -6.78 12.72
C PRO A 109 19.74 -8.16 12.76
N THR A 110 19.03 -9.23 13.13
CA THR A 110 19.58 -10.59 13.25
C THR A 110 19.63 -11.34 11.92
N ALA A 111 18.99 -10.86 10.86
CA ALA A 111 19.10 -11.46 9.54
C ALA A 111 20.11 -10.68 8.68
N VAL A 112 21.10 -11.42 8.19
CA VAL A 112 22.36 -11.00 7.53
C VAL A 112 22.16 -10.11 6.30
N TYR A 113 20.92 -9.97 5.79
CA TYR A 113 20.62 -9.32 4.52
C TYR A 113 19.76 -8.04 4.60
N HIS A 114 19.43 -7.52 5.80
CA HIS A 114 18.48 -6.40 5.94
C HIS A 114 19.09 -5.00 6.01
N GLU A 115 20.23 -4.79 5.36
CA GLU A 115 20.72 -3.44 5.16
C GLU A 115 19.75 -2.65 4.26
N GLN A 116 19.49 -1.40 4.62
CA GLN A 116 18.70 -0.48 3.78
C GLN A 116 19.63 0.20 2.77
N GLY A 117 19.09 0.55 1.60
CA GLY A 117 19.84 1.21 0.55
C GLY A 117 18.95 1.84 -0.52
N TYR A 118 19.52 1.98 -1.72
CA TYR A 118 18.82 2.49 -2.89
C TYR A 118 17.71 1.55 -3.32
N VAL A 119 16.52 2.10 -3.62
CA VAL A 119 15.40 1.30 -4.13
C VAL A 119 15.15 1.61 -5.59
N GLY A 120 14.65 0.60 -6.30
CA GLY A 120 14.45 0.67 -7.74
C GLY A 120 13.04 0.27 -8.17
N GLN A 121 12.17 -0.09 -7.25
CA GLN A 121 10.87 -0.66 -7.57
C GLN A 121 9.74 -0.12 -6.67
N ASP A 122 8.55 0.00 -7.25
CA ASP A 122 7.28 0.21 -6.56
C ASP A 122 6.24 -0.88 -6.97
N PRO A 123 4.98 -0.85 -6.51
CA PRO A 123 4.00 -1.89 -6.83
C PRO A 123 3.78 -2.18 -8.32
N GLU A 124 3.95 -1.18 -9.20
CA GLU A 124 3.65 -1.29 -10.63
C GLU A 124 4.89 -1.18 -11.53
N VAL A 125 5.92 -0.45 -11.08
CA VAL A 125 7.00 0.01 -11.94
C VAL A 125 8.35 -0.33 -11.36
N LEU A 126 9.18 -0.94 -12.20
CA LEU A 126 10.61 -1.03 -12.00
C LEU A 126 11.28 0.17 -12.68
N PHE A 127 11.94 1.01 -11.89
CA PHE A 127 12.54 2.27 -12.33
C PHE A 127 14.07 2.31 -12.17
N ALA A 128 14.67 1.35 -11.45
CA ALA A 128 16.12 1.17 -11.39
C ALA A 128 16.53 -0.25 -10.98
N GLU A 129 17.78 -0.62 -11.30
CA GLU A 129 18.39 -1.90 -10.94
C GLU A 129 19.89 -1.72 -10.55
N PRO A 130 20.48 -2.59 -9.71
CA PRO A 130 21.88 -2.50 -9.28
C PRO A 130 22.87 -3.19 -10.24
N ASN A 131 22.53 -3.28 -11.52
CA ASN A 131 23.35 -3.86 -12.60
C ASN A 131 23.44 -2.88 -13.78
N ALA A 132 24.31 -3.20 -14.74
CA ALA A 132 24.34 -2.46 -16.00
C ALA A 132 23.01 -2.66 -16.74
N CYS A 133 22.60 -1.68 -17.55
CA CYS A 133 21.41 -1.82 -18.37
C CYS A 133 21.58 -2.97 -19.36
N ILE A 134 20.70 -3.97 -19.29
CA ILE A 134 20.71 -5.13 -20.18
C ILE A 134 19.69 -4.86 -21.29
N ALA A 135 20.16 -4.70 -22.53
CA ALA A 135 19.30 -4.33 -23.66
C ALA A 135 18.11 -5.30 -23.88
N SER A 136 18.31 -6.60 -23.61
CA SER A 136 17.26 -7.61 -23.76
C SER A 136 16.13 -7.51 -22.73
N GLU A 137 16.33 -6.80 -21.63
CA GLU A 137 15.30 -6.60 -20.60
C GLU A 137 14.47 -5.33 -20.86
N GLY A 138 14.87 -4.50 -21.84
CA GLY A 138 14.20 -3.24 -22.16
C GLY A 138 14.63 -2.07 -21.29
N ALA A 139 14.20 -0.87 -21.67
CA ALA A 139 14.54 0.36 -20.97
C ALA A 139 13.76 0.51 -19.65
N LEU A 140 14.38 1.18 -18.67
CA LEU A 140 13.73 1.60 -17.44
C LEU A 140 13.30 3.08 -17.53
N PRO A 141 12.17 3.48 -16.94
CA PRO A 141 11.22 2.66 -16.18
C PRO A 141 10.34 1.74 -17.05
N ARG A 142 9.89 0.61 -16.47
CA ARG A 142 8.99 -0.35 -17.13
C ARG A 142 7.97 -0.97 -16.17
N PRO A 143 6.79 -1.37 -16.65
CA PRO A 143 5.80 -2.08 -15.83
C PRO A 143 6.34 -3.45 -15.39
N VAL A 144 5.95 -3.87 -14.20
CA VAL A 144 6.28 -5.17 -13.60
C VAL A 144 5.08 -5.71 -12.83
N ASP A 145 5.00 -7.02 -12.63
CA ASP A 145 3.86 -7.68 -12.00
C ASP A 145 4.21 -8.32 -10.65
N HIS A 146 5.27 -7.85 -9.98
CA HIS A 146 5.77 -8.47 -8.75
C HIS A 146 4.82 -8.28 -7.56
N PHE A 147 4.07 -7.18 -7.46
CA PHE A 147 3.06 -7.04 -6.41
C PHE A 147 1.87 -7.95 -6.69
N ARG A 148 1.63 -8.93 -5.82
CA ARG A 148 0.56 -9.92 -6.01
C ARG A 148 -0.49 -9.85 -4.91
N ILE A 149 -1.73 -10.09 -5.30
CA ILE A 149 -2.90 -10.21 -4.42
C ILE A 149 -3.56 -11.57 -4.66
N ASP A 150 -3.84 -12.30 -3.59
CA ASP A 150 -4.68 -13.49 -3.62
C ASP A 150 -5.99 -13.21 -2.88
N ALA A 151 -7.12 -13.42 -3.56
CA ALA A 151 -8.45 -13.23 -3.03
C ALA A 151 -9.17 -14.54 -2.65
N GLY A 152 -8.45 -15.68 -2.71
CA GLY A 152 -8.96 -17.03 -2.48
C GLY A 152 -8.88 -17.96 -3.71
N SER A 153 -8.36 -17.49 -4.84
CA SER A 153 -8.30 -18.23 -6.11
C SER A 153 -6.89 -18.25 -6.72
N GLY A 154 -5.87 -17.91 -5.94
CA GLY A 154 -4.49 -17.82 -6.38
C GLY A 154 -3.98 -16.39 -6.46
N SER A 155 -2.67 -16.28 -6.43
CA SER A 155 -1.91 -15.03 -6.39
C SER A 155 -1.77 -14.44 -7.80
N VAL A 156 -2.39 -13.29 -8.04
CA VAL A 156 -2.35 -12.57 -9.33
C VAL A 156 -1.87 -11.13 -9.15
N HIS A 157 -1.48 -10.47 -10.24
CA HIS A 157 -1.28 -9.02 -10.27
C HIS A 157 -2.49 -8.36 -10.95
N PRO A 158 -3.45 -7.78 -10.21
CA PRO A 158 -4.60 -7.12 -10.82
C PRO A 158 -4.15 -5.86 -11.57
N ALA A 159 -4.85 -5.51 -12.64
CA ALA A 159 -4.60 -4.24 -13.31
C ALA A 159 -4.85 -3.06 -12.35
N ALA A 160 -3.91 -2.13 -12.28
CA ALA A 160 -4.09 -0.93 -11.49
C ALA A 160 -5.16 0.00 -12.10
N VAL A 161 -5.87 0.70 -11.23
CA VAL A 161 -6.80 1.78 -11.58
C VAL A 161 -6.00 2.88 -12.27
N GLY A 162 -6.43 3.25 -13.48
CA GLY A 162 -5.71 4.18 -14.36
C GLY A 162 -4.93 3.48 -15.48
N GLY A 163 -4.87 2.15 -15.49
CA GLY A 163 -4.20 1.36 -16.52
C GLY A 163 -2.76 0.99 -16.16
N PRO A 164 -2.02 0.35 -17.08
CA PRO A 164 -0.62 0.01 -16.86
C PRO A 164 0.25 1.27 -16.76
N TYR A 165 1.16 1.30 -15.79
CA TYR A 165 2.07 2.42 -15.58
C TYR A 165 3.42 2.15 -16.24
N THR A 166 3.87 3.07 -17.08
CA THR A 166 5.21 3.02 -17.72
C THR A 166 6.26 3.84 -16.99
N ALA A 167 5.85 4.63 -15.99
CA ALA A 167 6.72 5.42 -15.14
C ALA A 167 6.13 5.47 -13.73
N PRO A 168 6.97 5.56 -12.68
CA PRO A 168 6.47 5.60 -11.33
C PRO A 168 5.63 6.86 -11.10
N ARG A 169 4.55 6.73 -10.34
CA ARG A 169 3.82 7.90 -9.85
C ARG A 169 4.68 8.66 -8.86
N ALA A 170 4.56 9.99 -8.84
CA ALA A 170 5.34 10.85 -7.94
C ALA A 170 5.14 10.52 -6.44
N ASP A 171 4.01 9.91 -6.07
CA ASP A 171 3.70 9.48 -4.71
C ASP A 171 3.80 7.95 -4.50
N HIS A 172 4.23 7.23 -5.53
CA HIS A 172 4.31 5.76 -5.62
C HIS A 172 3.05 5.06 -5.07
N THR A 173 1.87 5.61 -5.38
CA THR A 173 0.58 5.12 -4.88
C THR A 173 -0.30 4.59 -6.00
N TYR A 174 -0.68 3.32 -5.90
CA TYR A 174 -1.49 2.62 -6.89
C TYR A 174 -2.73 2.02 -6.24
N ALA A 175 -3.83 1.97 -6.98
CA ALA A 175 -5.08 1.39 -6.51
C ALA A 175 -5.46 0.20 -7.39
N TYR A 176 -6.05 -0.82 -6.80
CA TYR A 176 -6.49 -2.05 -7.46
C TYR A 176 -7.91 -2.35 -7.04
N VAL A 177 -8.68 -2.93 -7.95
CA VAL A 177 -10.00 -3.46 -7.64
C VAL A 177 -9.90 -4.98 -7.61
N VAL A 178 -10.34 -5.58 -6.51
CA VAL A 178 -10.25 -7.02 -6.28
C VAL A 178 -11.63 -7.55 -5.97
N ARG A 179 -12.09 -8.56 -6.71
CA ARG A 179 -13.34 -9.25 -6.41
C ARG A 179 -13.09 -10.31 -5.33
N GLY A 180 -13.80 -10.21 -4.21
CA GLY A 180 -13.71 -11.17 -3.12
C GLY A 180 -14.22 -12.55 -3.54
N GLN A 181 -13.60 -13.60 -3.00
CA GLN A 181 -13.99 -15.01 -3.19
C GLN A 181 -14.43 -15.69 -1.89
N GLY A 182 -14.73 -14.91 -0.84
CA GLY A 182 -15.06 -15.48 0.47
C GLY A 182 -13.84 -15.93 1.28
N ALA A 183 -12.64 -15.41 0.95
CA ALA A 183 -11.41 -15.61 1.70
C ALA A 183 -10.83 -14.28 2.21
N ARG A 184 -9.80 -14.36 3.08
CA ARG A 184 -8.97 -13.19 3.39
C ARG A 184 -8.18 -12.78 2.15
N LEU A 185 -7.87 -11.49 2.02
CA LEU A 185 -6.95 -11.04 0.98
C LEU A 185 -5.52 -11.23 1.48
N HIS A 186 -4.69 -11.88 0.68
CA HIS A 186 -3.27 -12.06 0.94
C HIS A 186 -2.44 -11.24 -0.03
N PHE A 187 -1.32 -10.70 0.44
CA PHE A 187 -0.44 -9.84 -0.32
C PHE A 187 1.00 -10.35 -0.22
N ARG A 188 1.75 -10.24 -1.32
CA ARG A 188 3.20 -10.53 -1.38
C ARG A 188 3.89 -9.77 -2.51
N ILE A 189 5.21 -9.73 -2.46
CA ILE A 189 6.05 -9.46 -3.63
C ILE A 189 6.55 -10.80 -4.17
N ALA A 190 6.41 -11.03 -5.47
CA ALA A 190 6.99 -12.17 -6.15
C ALA A 190 8.43 -11.85 -6.56
N ASP A 191 9.36 -12.65 -6.03
CA ASP A 191 10.79 -12.52 -6.29
C ASP A 191 11.48 -13.85 -5.99
N ASP A 192 12.57 -14.15 -6.69
CA ASP A 192 13.30 -15.43 -6.56
C ASP A 192 14.16 -15.46 -5.29
N PHE A 193 14.52 -14.29 -4.74
CA PHE A 193 15.44 -14.17 -3.61
C PHE A 193 14.90 -13.28 -2.50
N ALA A 194 13.63 -13.46 -2.12
CA ALA A 194 12.93 -12.50 -1.26
C ALA A 194 13.65 -12.11 0.05
N LEU A 195 14.50 -12.96 0.62
CA LEU A 195 15.25 -12.68 1.84
C LEU A 195 16.19 -11.46 1.75
N ASP A 196 16.57 -11.02 0.54
CA ASP A 196 17.41 -9.83 0.35
C ASP A 196 16.62 -8.55 0.04
N ASN A 197 15.28 -8.66 0.03
CA ASN A 197 14.40 -7.53 -0.19
C ASN A 197 14.33 -6.64 1.06
N TYR A 198 14.05 -5.35 0.83
CA TYR A 198 13.87 -4.38 1.90
C TYR A 198 13.01 -3.19 1.46
N GLY A 199 12.62 -2.36 2.43
CA GLY A 199 11.52 -1.43 2.31
C GLY A 199 10.19 -2.10 2.68
N LEU A 200 9.15 -1.29 2.84
CA LEU A 200 7.80 -1.72 3.19
C LEU A 200 6.81 -1.07 2.24
N LEU A 201 5.69 -1.75 2.00
CA LEU A 201 4.53 -1.17 1.34
C LEU A 201 3.40 -0.92 2.35
N SER A 202 2.80 0.26 2.27
CA SER A 202 1.55 0.60 2.94
C SER A 202 0.38 0.14 2.11
N ILE A 203 -0.48 -0.69 2.70
CA ILE A 203 -1.67 -1.20 2.04
C ILE A 203 -2.90 -0.73 2.80
N LEU A 204 -3.84 -0.09 2.10
CA LEU A 204 -5.22 0.09 2.57
C LEU A 204 -6.11 -0.85 1.79
N VAL A 205 -6.90 -1.64 2.50
CA VAL A 205 -7.99 -2.41 1.92
C VAL A 205 -9.29 -1.80 2.41
N ARG A 206 -10.25 -1.55 1.51
CA ARG A 206 -11.58 -1.07 1.88
C ARG A 206 -12.64 -1.59 0.93
N PRO A 207 -13.93 -1.58 1.30
CA PRO A 207 -15.01 -1.79 0.35
C PRO A 207 -14.93 -0.78 -0.80
N ALA A 208 -15.26 -1.23 -2.00
CA ALA A 208 -15.51 -0.36 -3.12
C ALA A 208 -16.77 0.49 -2.89
N VAL A 209 -16.73 1.74 -3.32
CA VAL A 209 -17.82 2.72 -3.19
C VAL A 209 -18.07 3.41 -4.53
N ARG A 210 -19.18 4.13 -4.64
CA ARG A 210 -19.59 4.82 -5.87
C ARG A 210 -18.50 5.70 -6.48
N SER A 211 -17.71 6.39 -5.66
CA SER A 211 -16.64 7.28 -6.16
C SER A 211 -15.52 6.53 -6.88
N ASP A 212 -15.36 5.22 -6.67
CA ASP A 212 -14.35 4.39 -7.36
C ASP A 212 -14.71 4.13 -8.83
N CYS A 213 -15.96 4.34 -9.21
CA CYS A 213 -16.40 4.25 -10.61
C CYS A 213 -16.03 5.50 -11.43
N ALA A 214 -15.50 6.56 -10.81
CA ALA A 214 -15.20 7.82 -11.51
C ALA A 214 -14.09 7.66 -12.55
N GLY A 215 -14.17 8.46 -13.64
CA GLY A 215 -13.18 8.41 -14.72
C GLY A 215 -13.06 7.01 -15.33
N ALA A 216 -11.83 6.50 -15.41
CA ALA A 216 -11.51 5.14 -15.85
C ALA A 216 -11.66 4.07 -14.73
N GLY A 217 -12.01 4.46 -13.51
CA GLY A 217 -12.02 3.54 -12.36
C GLY A 217 -13.00 2.36 -12.49
N TRP A 218 -14.14 2.55 -13.17
CA TRP A 218 -15.10 1.47 -13.41
C TRP A 218 -14.53 0.34 -14.29
N GLN A 219 -13.52 0.62 -15.12
CA GLN A 219 -12.89 -0.40 -15.99
C GLN A 219 -12.04 -1.39 -15.19
N ALA A 220 -11.52 -0.97 -14.02
CA ALA A 220 -10.74 -1.83 -13.13
C ALA A 220 -11.57 -2.97 -12.51
N PHE A 221 -12.90 -2.92 -12.60
CA PHE A 221 -13.80 -3.99 -12.15
C PHE A 221 -13.86 -5.18 -13.12
N GLY A 222 -12.95 -5.27 -14.11
CA GLY A 222 -12.77 -6.45 -14.96
C GLY A 222 -13.98 -6.74 -15.84
N GLY A 223 -14.66 -5.71 -16.34
CA GLY A 223 -15.85 -5.86 -17.18
C GLY A 223 -17.13 -6.25 -16.44
N ALA A 224 -17.14 -6.24 -15.10
CA ALA A 224 -18.33 -6.52 -14.31
C ALA A 224 -19.47 -5.50 -14.50
N PHE A 225 -19.15 -4.33 -15.03
CA PHE A 225 -20.11 -3.27 -15.33
C PHE A 225 -19.96 -2.86 -16.79
N ALA A 226 -21.10 -2.67 -17.47
CA ALA A 226 -21.13 -2.24 -18.87
C ALA A 226 -20.58 -0.82 -19.06
N ASP A 227 -20.82 0.05 -18.08
CA ASP A 227 -20.36 1.42 -18.08
C ASP A 227 -20.20 1.98 -16.65
N ARG A 228 -19.77 3.25 -16.58
CA ARG A 228 -19.61 4.00 -15.33
C ARG A 228 -20.91 4.13 -14.52
N ASN A 229 -22.05 4.31 -15.16
CA ASN A 229 -23.32 4.53 -14.48
C ASN A 229 -23.82 3.23 -13.84
N ALA A 230 -23.67 2.09 -14.54
CA ALA A 230 -23.94 0.77 -13.99
C ALA A 230 -23.09 0.47 -12.75
N CYS A 231 -21.79 0.79 -12.81
CA CYS A 231 -20.89 0.69 -11.65
C CYS A 231 -21.36 1.57 -10.48
N ALA A 232 -21.66 2.85 -10.75
CA ALA A 232 -22.06 3.82 -9.73
C ALA A 232 -23.40 3.50 -9.06
N ALA A 233 -24.31 2.85 -9.79
CA ALA A 233 -25.59 2.36 -9.29
C ALA A 233 -25.43 1.11 -8.42
N ALA A 234 -24.48 0.22 -8.76
CA ALA A 234 -24.24 -1.03 -8.03
C ALA A 234 -23.47 -0.83 -6.72
N LEU A 235 -22.67 0.22 -6.59
CA LEU A 235 -21.83 0.48 -5.42
C LEU A 235 -22.44 1.47 -4.41
N PRO A 236 -22.15 1.33 -3.11
CA PRO A 236 -22.70 2.20 -2.08
C PRO A 236 -22.22 3.65 -2.24
N GLY A 237 -23.12 4.61 -2.04
CA GLY A 237 -22.85 6.06 -2.13
C GLY A 237 -22.13 6.68 -0.93
N VAL A 238 -21.37 5.89 -0.16
CA VAL A 238 -20.64 6.35 1.04
C VAL A 238 -19.28 6.92 0.66
N ALA A 239 -18.73 7.78 1.51
CA ALA A 239 -17.38 8.32 1.30
C ALA A 239 -16.33 7.19 1.36
N ALA A 240 -15.43 7.16 0.38
CA ALA A 240 -14.31 6.23 0.38
C ALA A 240 -13.45 6.44 1.64
N ALA A 241 -13.19 5.36 2.37
CA ALA A 241 -12.15 5.38 3.38
C ALA A 241 -10.82 5.77 2.73
N ARG A 242 -10.06 6.64 3.40
CA ARG A 242 -8.75 7.09 2.93
C ARG A 242 -7.66 6.34 3.67
N LEU A 243 -6.49 6.23 3.06
CA LEU A 243 -5.29 5.78 3.77
C LEU A 243 -5.17 6.65 5.03
N PRO A 244 -5.05 6.08 6.24
CA PRO A 244 -4.76 6.85 7.42
C PRO A 244 -3.55 7.74 7.13
N GLY A 245 -3.74 9.04 7.29
CA GLY A 245 -2.62 9.98 7.19
C GLY A 245 -1.54 9.61 8.21
N PRO A 246 -0.30 10.07 8.01
CA PRO A 246 0.74 9.92 9.01
C PRO A 246 0.24 10.50 10.35
N THR A 247 0.33 9.69 11.40
CA THR A 247 0.10 10.07 12.78
C THR A 247 1.38 10.57 13.41
N LEU A 248 1.25 11.41 14.43
CA LEU A 248 2.35 12.02 15.14
C LEU A 248 2.08 11.91 16.64
N VAL A 249 2.90 11.14 17.35
CA VAL A 249 2.73 10.85 18.77
C VAL A 249 3.97 11.30 19.52
N VAL A 250 3.79 12.03 20.62
CA VAL A 250 4.89 12.43 21.49
C VAL A 250 5.36 11.21 22.28
N THR A 251 6.66 10.93 22.26
CA THR A 251 7.23 9.75 22.94
C THR A 251 8.16 10.12 24.10
N GLY A 252 8.55 11.39 24.25
CA GLY A 252 9.33 11.83 25.41
C GLY A 252 9.46 13.35 25.45
N VAL A 253 9.09 13.95 26.59
CA VAL A 253 9.23 15.39 26.84
C VAL A 253 9.54 15.66 28.30
N PRO A 254 10.54 16.52 28.62
CA PRO A 254 10.79 16.94 29.99
C PRO A 254 9.64 17.83 30.48
N HIS A 255 9.20 17.62 31.72
CA HIS A 255 8.20 18.49 32.34
C HIS A 255 8.78 19.83 32.79
N ALA A 256 10.05 19.84 33.22
CA ALA A 256 10.76 21.03 33.64
C ALA A 256 12.25 20.95 33.31
N VAL A 257 12.88 22.11 33.07
CA VAL A 257 14.34 22.26 32.92
C VAL A 257 14.83 23.55 33.58
N ARG A 258 16.13 23.64 33.89
CA ARG A 258 16.76 24.91 34.29
C ARG A 258 16.84 25.88 33.10
N ALA A 259 16.78 27.18 33.37
CA ALA A 259 16.95 28.20 32.34
C ALA A 259 18.26 28.01 31.57
N GLY A 260 18.15 27.95 30.24
CA GLY A 260 19.29 27.73 29.33
C GLY A 260 19.78 26.29 29.23
N ALA A 261 19.29 25.36 30.07
CA ALA A 261 19.61 23.94 29.94
C ALA A 261 18.99 23.34 28.67
N THR A 262 19.59 22.27 28.16
CA THR A 262 19.06 21.55 27.00
C THR A 262 17.82 20.74 27.39
N ALA A 263 16.70 20.99 26.73
CA ALA A 263 15.49 20.18 26.77
C ALA A 263 15.39 19.35 25.49
N ALA A 264 15.35 18.02 25.63
CA ALA A 264 15.20 17.08 24.52
C ALA A 264 13.74 16.64 24.36
N PHE A 265 13.22 16.74 23.15
CA PHE A 265 11.86 16.36 22.78
C PHE A 265 11.94 15.20 21.80
N ALA A 266 11.10 14.20 21.99
CA ALA A 266 10.96 13.06 21.10
C ALA A 266 9.51 12.89 20.66
N ALA A 267 9.32 12.64 19.37
CA ALA A 267 8.04 12.21 18.81
C ALA A 267 8.26 11.09 17.80
N ARG A 268 7.24 10.24 17.63
CA ARG A 268 7.17 9.21 16.61
C ARG A 268 6.19 9.63 15.53
N VAL A 269 6.62 9.53 14.28
CA VAL A 269 5.77 9.62 13.10
C VAL A 269 5.48 8.21 12.61
N SER A 270 4.20 7.86 12.48
CA SER A 270 3.79 6.55 12.01
C SER A 270 2.62 6.65 11.05
N GLY A 271 2.71 6.00 9.91
CA GLY A 271 1.59 5.81 9.00
C GLY A 271 0.86 4.51 9.30
N ALA A 272 -0.12 4.22 8.45
CA ALA A 272 -0.77 2.91 8.37
C ALA A 272 0.24 1.75 8.34
N ALA A 273 1.39 1.96 7.71
CA ALA A 273 2.41 0.94 7.47
C ALA A 273 3.64 1.01 8.39
N GLY A 274 3.51 1.64 9.55
CA GLY A 274 4.63 1.78 10.48
C GLY A 274 5.37 3.11 10.32
N PRO A 275 6.66 3.19 10.67
CA PRO A 275 7.41 4.43 10.70
C PRO A 275 7.38 5.22 9.38
N VAL A 276 7.19 6.54 9.47
CA VAL A 276 7.28 7.43 8.31
C VAL A 276 8.58 8.21 8.40
N THR A 277 9.47 8.05 7.42
CA THR A 277 10.84 8.60 7.45
C THR A 277 11.03 9.78 6.49
N THR A 278 10.20 9.82 5.44
CA THR A 278 10.23 10.85 4.39
C THR A 278 9.52 12.15 4.79
N ALA A 279 8.70 12.12 5.85
CA ALA A 279 7.99 13.29 6.33
C ALA A 279 8.95 14.36 6.88
N ARG A 280 8.57 15.63 6.73
CA ARG A 280 9.20 16.72 7.49
C ARG A 280 8.36 17.03 8.72
N VAL A 281 8.98 17.01 9.89
CA VAL A 281 8.34 17.39 11.16
C VAL A 281 8.92 18.71 11.60
N ALA A 282 8.10 19.63 12.09
CA ALA A 282 8.56 20.86 12.70
C ALA A 282 8.22 20.87 14.18
N LEU A 283 9.19 21.24 15.03
CA LEU A 283 8.93 21.61 16.41
C LEU A 283 8.56 23.09 16.43
N TRP A 284 7.39 23.40 16.98
CA TRP A 284 6.91 24.76 17.18
C TRP A 284 6.94 25.09 18.67
N VAL A 285 7.15 26.38 18.97
CA VAL A 285 7.16 26.92 20.33
C VAL A 285 6.26 28.15 20.40
N GLN A 286 5.56 28.30 21.51
CA GLN A 286 4.71 29.43 21.84
C GLN A 286 5.05 29.90 23.26
N ALA A 287 5.65 31.07 23.39
CA ALA A 287 5.80 31.72 24.69
C ALA A 287 4.42 32.08 25.26
N VAL A 288 4.30 32.26 26.58
CA VAL A 288 3.03 32.65 27.21
C VAL A 288 2.51 33.94 26.56
N GLY A 289 1.28 33.89 26.03
CA GLY A 289 0.65 35.02 25.33
C GLY A 289 1.18 35.33 23.92
N GLY A 290 2.20 34.62 23.43
CA GLY A 290 2.79 34.85 22.11
C GLY A 290 2.16 34.03 20.98
N SER A 291 2.58 34.32 19.75
CA SER A 291 2.27 33.51 18.57
C SER A 291 3.15 32.27 18.47
N TRP A 292 2.64 31.21 17.83
CA TRP A 292 3.44 30.04 17.49
C TRP A 292 4.55 30.42 16.51
N ARG A 293 5.79 30.04 16.83
CA ARG A 293 6.95 30.16 15.93
C ARG A 293 7.63 28.81 15.77
N ARG A 294 8.28 28.60 14.62
CA ARG A 294 9.01 27.37 14.35
C ARG A 294 10.35 27.39 15.09
N ALA A 295 10.61 26.38 15.90
CA ALA A 295 11.87 26.22 16.63
C ALA A 295 12.87 25.34 15.85
N ALA A 296 12.39 24.27 15.21
CA ALA A 296 13.23 23.37 14.42
C ALA A 296 12.43 22.70 13.28
N THR A 297 13.12 22.26 12.24
CA THR A 297 12.60 21.32 11.23
C THR A 297 13.47 20.08 11.23
N LEU A 298 12.84 18.91 11.26
CA LEU A 298 13.42 17.61 11.56
C LEU A 298 12.99 16.62 10.49
N ARG A 299 13.79 15.57 10.33
CA ARG A 299 13.43 14.37 9.58
C ARG A 299 13.37 13.19 10.57
N PRO A 300 12.34 12.35 10.52
CA PRO A 300 12.30 11.14 11.34
C PRO A 300 13.45 10.20 10.99
N SER A 301 13.97 9.50 11.99
CA SER A 301 14.92 8.39 11.83
C SER A 301 14.25 7.21 11.10
N ALA A 302 15.02 6.16 10.81
CA ALA A 302 14.49 4.90 10.26
C ALA A 302 13.34 4.31 11.12
N SER A 303 13.38 4.50 12.44
CA SER A 303 12.33 4.08 13.37
C SER A 303 11.17 5.08 13.49
N GLY A 304 11.16 6.13 12.67
CA GLY A 304 10.14 7.18 12.66
C GLY A 304 10.25 8.14 13.83
N ILE A 305 11.36 8.11 14.57
CA ILE A 305 11.58 8.98 15.72
C ILE A 305 12.21 10.29 15.25
N VAL A 306 11.61 11.42 15.64
CA VAL A 306 12.26 12.73 15.58
C VAL A 306 12.74 13.12 16.97
N LEU A 307 13.98 13.60 17.03
CA LEU A 307 14.56 14.19 18.22
C LEU A 307 14.82 15.67 17.97
N ALA A 308 14.40 16.52 18.89
CA ALA A 308 14.71 17.94 18.87
C ALA A 308 15.29 18.37 20.21
N SER A 309 16.27 19.26 20.16
CA SER A 309 16.87 19.86 21.35
C SER A 309 16.68 21.37 21.29
N VAL A 310 16.22 21.96 22.40
CA VAL A 310 16.06 23.41 22.56
C VAL A 310 16.65 23.85 23.90
N ARG A 311 17.06 25.12 24.01
CA ARG A 311 17.56 25.71 25.27
C ARG A 311 16.62 26.83 25.72
N PRO A 312 15.51 26.51 26.40
CA PRO A 312 14.51 27.51 26.77
C PRO A 312 15.02 28.41 27.90
N ARG A 313 14.71 29.70 27.82
CA ARG A 313 14.97 30.67 28.90
C ARG A 313 13.70 31.03 29.69
N VAL A 314 12.54 30.71 29.13
CA VAL A 314 11.22 30.98 29.71
C VAL A 314 10.31 29.78 29.48
N SER A 315 9.34 29.59 30.37
CA SER A 315 8.30 28.59 30.19
C SER A 315 7.53 28.83 28.89
N ALA A 316 7.28 27.77 28.13
CA ALA A 316 6.63 27.85 26.84
C ALA A 316 5.87 26.56 26.51
N ARG A 317 4.92 26.66 25.57
CA ARG A 317 4.26 25.50 24.97
C ARG A 317 5.00 25.04 23.73
N TYR A 318 5.11 23.74 23.55
CA TYR A 318 5.77 23.10 22.43
C TYR A 318 4.80 22.18 21.70
N GLN A 319 4.95 22.06 20.39
CA GLN A 319 4.09 21.21 19.57
C GLN A 319 4.87 20.69 18.37
N PHE A 320 4.82 19.37 18.13
CA PHE A 320 5.28 18.85 16.86
C PHE A 320 4.16 18.95 15.82
N ARG A 321 4.51 19.34 14.59
CA ARG A 321 3.59 19.42 13.45
C ARG A 321 4.21 18.74 12.24
N LEU A 322 3.41 18.02 11.46
CA LEU A 322 3.83 17.57 10.14
C LEU A 322 3.75 18.74 9.16
N VAL A 323 4.87 19.04 8.49
CA VAL A 323 4.95 20.16 7.55
C VAL A 323 4.09 19.85 6.33
N GLY A 324 3.19 20.78 5.98
CA GLY A 324 2.26 20.61 4.85
C GLY A 324 1.03 19.76 5.17
N SER A 325 0.76 19.44 6.44
CA SER A 325 -0.49 18.78 6.85
C SER A 325 -1.13 19.47 8.07
N THR A 326 -2.35 19.05 8.39
CA THR A 326 -3.08 19.49 9.60
C THR A 326 -2.71 18.65 10.84
N VAL A 327 -1.86 17.63 10.69
CA VAL A 327 -1.50 16.73 11.78
C VAL A 327 -0.52 17.41 12.74
N SER A 328 -0.91 17.46 14.01
CA SER A 328 -0.09 18.01 15.08
C SER A 328 -0.32 17.28 16.40
N THR A 329 0.68 17.33 17.28
CA THR A 329 0.53 16.83 18.66
C THR A 329 -0.32 17.78 19.48
N ARG A 330 -0.77 17.35 20.66
CA ARG A 330 -1.26 18.32 21.66
C ARG A 330 -0.11 19.27 22.07
N PRO A 331 -0.38 20.55 22.37
CA PRO A 331 0.61 21.44 22.96
C PRO A 331 1.10 20.89 24.31
N LEU A 332 2.41 20.93 24.53
CA LEU A 332 3.08 20.43 25.73
C LEU A 332 3.68 21.61 26.46
N LEU A 333 3.36 21.79 27.74
CA LEU A 333 3.96 22.83 28.56
C LEU A 333 5.31 22.34 29.09
N LEU A 334 6.38 23.09 28.78
CA LEU A 334 7.67 22.93 29.44
C LEU A 334 7.87 24.07 30.44
N GLN A 335 8.06 23.72 31.70
CA GLN A 335 8.37 24.68 32.75
C GLN A 335 9.88 24.99 32.78
N VAL A 336 10.24 26.26 32.86
CA VAL A 336 11.63 26.68 33.08
C VAL A 336 11.79 27.16 34.52
N ARG A 337 12.74 26.58 35.24
CA ARG A 337 13.12 26.99 36.59
C ARG A 337 14.35 27.90 36.53
N GLY A 338 14.36 28.90 37.41
CA GLY A 338 15.51 29.80 37.61
C GLY A 338 16.77 29.05 38.04
#